data_AF-A0AAC9J5T7-F1
#
_entry.id   AF-A0AAC9J5T7-F1
#
_cell.length_a   1.000
_cell.length_b   1.000
_cell.length_c   1.000
_cell.angle_alpha   90.00
_cell.angle_beta   90.00
_cell.angle_gamma   90.00
#
_symmetry.space_group_name_H-M   'P 1'
#
loop_
_entity.id
_entity.type
_entity.pdbx_description
1 polymer ?
#
loop_
_entity_poly.entity_id
_entity_poly.type
_entity_poly.pdbx_seq_one_letter_code
_entity_poly.pdbx_strand_id
1 'polypeptide(L)'
;MADIKNDEYIEISLTKILVGLFSNIKTFFVVLVLGFCLTAVAAWFFKPSYIYMQMIQPPYYLKGYSNNNIITDNKLNAILNNILQDMQQSQSDDKILSKIDIIEPGDDLNINSKKQEKSIYFGLLTSAKLDDKATVNKLFNTIMDKFSNSYIVQKQIQLWKENLQRTLLANQQNIDRYNQIIKSDQDYLKQLSSSKNVGSLQGQTLLASYMERIDSYQNKVFSLEDSQRDLKLTLESLQPKVVRVGEVIYLKDSKLSILELIIIGVILSVIFALAVVFLKVIFSKAITEYRSLKQKA
;
A
#
# COMPACT_ATOMS: atom_id res chain seq x y z
N MET A 1 76.11 27.63 -30.80
CA MET A 1 75.62 26.23 -30.79
C MET A 1 74.81 26.07 -29.53
N ALA A 2 73.53 25.75 -29.68
CA ALA A 2 72.58 25.71 -28.58
C ALA A 2 72.85 24.49 -27.69
N ASP A 3 73.01 24.72 -26.39
CA ASP A 3 72.88 23.69 -25.37
C ASP A 3 71.42 23.22 -25.35
N ILE A 4 71.19 22.06 -25.95
CA ILE A 4 69.90 21.39 -25.90
C ILE A 4 69.77 20.80 -24.49
N LYS A 5 68.92 21.43 -23.67
CA LYS A 5 68.37 20.83 -22.44
C LYS A 5 67.83 19.46 -22.80
N ASN A 6 68.44 18.40 -22.26
CA ASN A 6 67.81 17.09 -22.22
C ASN A 6 66.64 17.20 -21.23
N ASP A 7 65.43 17.38 -21.77
CA ASP A 7 64.20 17.12 -21.03
C ASP A 7 64.20 15.63 -20.67
N GLU A 8 64.54 15.32 -19.40
CA GLU A 8 64.37 13.99 -18.83
C GLU A 8 62.87 13.67 -18.79
N TYR A 9 62.38 13.04 -19.85
CA TYR A 9 61.08 12.38 -19.82
C TYR A 9 61.13 11.28 -18.75
N ILE A 10 60.29 11.43 -17.71
CA ILE A 10 60.06 10.37 -16.73
C ILE A 10 59.42 9.19 -17.49
N GLU A 11 60.25 8.25 -17.93
CA GLU A 11 59.78 7.03 -18.57
C GLU A 11 59.14 6.14 -17.48
N ILE A 12 57.81 6.26 -17.35
CA ILE A 12 56.98 5.42 -16.50
C ILE A 12 56.87 4.04 -17.16
N SER A 13 57.91 3.22 -17.00
CA SER A 13 57.85 1.83 -17.46
C SER A 13 57.03 0.99 -16.47
N LEU A 14 56.13 0.16 -17.01
CA LEU A 14 55.30 -0.80 -16.24
C LEU A 14 56.15 -1.68 -15.32
N THR A 15 57.37 -2.03 -15.77
CA THR A 15 58.35 -2.81 -15.01
C THR A 15 58.86 -2.06 -13.79
N LYS A 16 59.15 -0.75 -13.89
CA LYS A 16 59.56 0.09 -12.77
C LYS A 16 58.43 0.28 -11.75
N ILE A 17 57.17 0.33 -12.20
CA ILE A 17 55.99 0.33 -11.32
C ILE A 17 55.88 -1.01 -10.57
N LEU A 18 56.02 -2.14 -11.28
CA LEU A 18 55.98 -3.49 -10.69
C LEU A 18 57.05 -3.68 -9.61
N VAL A 19 58.30 -3.26 -9.88
CA VAL A 19 59.39 -3.30 -8.90
C VAL A 19 59.11 -2.38 -7.69
N GLY A 20 58.52 -1.20 -7.91
CA GLY A 20 58.05 -0.30 -6.86
C GLY A 20 56.95 -0.92 -5.98
N LEU A 21 56.07 -1.72 -6.58
CA LEU A 21 55.01 -2.46 -5.90
C LEU A 21 55.58 -3.61 -5.04
N PHE A 22 56.46 -4.42 -5.60
CA PHE A 22 57.11 -5.53 -4.87
C PHE A 22 57.99 -5.05 -3.72
N SER A 23 58.71 -3.94 -3.89
CA SER A 23 59.51 -3.34 -2.80
C SER A 23 58.65 -2.79 -1.66
N ASN A 24 57.38 -2.48 -1.91
CA ASN A 24 56.43 -1.96 -0.92
C ASN A 24 55.33 -2.97 -0.57
N ILE A 25 55.57 -4.26 -0.80
CA ILE A 25 54.58 -5.33 -0.61
C ILE A 25 54.01 -5.37 0.82
N LYS A 26 54.82 -5.03 1.85
CA LYS A 26 54.33 -4.93 3.24
C LYS A 26 53.28 -3.83 3.40
N THR A 27 53.49 -2.67 2.79
CA THR A 27 52.52 -1.57 2.81
C THR A 27 51.26 -1.93 2.04
N PHE A 28 51.40 -2.60 0.90
CA PHE A 28 50.27 -3.13 0.13
C PHE A 28 49.40 -4.06 0.99
N PHE A 29 50.01 -5.07 1.62
CA PHE A 29 49.28 -6.03 2.46
C PHE A 29 48.59 -5.37 3.66
N VAL A 30 49.24 -4.42 4.35
CA VAL A 30 48.63 -3.74 5.50
C VAL A 30 47.40 -2.94 5.08
N VAL A 31 47.48 -2.17 3.98
CA VAL A 31 46.34 -1.38 3.48
C VAL A 31 45.22 -2.28 2.98
N LEU A 32 45.56 -3.39 2.33
CA LEU A 32 44.60 -4.37 1.83
C LEU A 32 43.85 -5.06 2.99
N VAL A 33 44.56 -5.47 4.05
CA VAL A 33 43.94 -6.04 5.26
C VAL A 33 43.02 -5.02 5.93
N LEU A 34 43.45 -3.76 6.06
CA LEU A 34 42.59 -2.69 6.58
C LEU A 34 41.34 -2.47 5.73
N GLY A 35 41.46 -2.51 4.40
CA GLY A 35 40.33 -2.41 3.47
C GLY A 35 39.33 -3.57 3.63
N PHE A 36 39.83 -4.79 3.83
CA PHE A 36 38.97 -5.94 4.13
C PHE A 36 38.29 -5.81 5.50
N CYS A 37 38.97 -5.33 6.52
CA CYS A 37 38.36 -5.04 7.82
C CYS A 37 37.23 -4.00 7.68
N LEU A 38 37.46 -2.90 6.94
CA LEU A 38 36.43 -1.89 6.68
C LEU A 38 35.24 -2.46 5.90
N THR A 39 35.50 -3.31 4.90
CA THR A 39 34.45 -3.98 4.12
C THR A 39 33.62 -4.92 4.99
N ALA A 40 34.26 -5.69 5.87
CA ALA A 40 33.58 -6.58 6.81
C ALA A 40 32.72 -5.80 7.81
N VAL A 41 33.24 -4.69 8.35
CA VAL A 41 32.48 -3.78 9.22
C VAL A 41 31.29 -3.19 8.47
N ALA A 42 31.48 -2.70 7.26
CA ALA A 42 30.40 -2.14 6.44
C ALA A 42 29.31 -3.19 6.13
N ALA A 43 29.70 -4.43 5.78
CA ALA A 43 28.77 -5.52 5.55
C ALA A 43 28.00 -5.91 6.82
N TRP A 44 28.64 -5.86 8.00
CA TRP A 44 28.00 -6.14 9.29
C TRP A 44 26.94 -5.10 9.66
N PHE A 45 27.19 -3.83 9.35
CA PHE A 45 26.23 -2.74 9.60
C PHE A 45 25.17 -2.60 8.50
N PHE A 46 25.37 -3.20 7.33
CA PHE A 46 24.42 -3.15 6.23
C PHE A 46 23.21 -4.02 6.53
N LYS A 47 22.06 -3.36 6.75
CA LYS A 47 20.76 -4.03 6.88
C LYS A 47 19.91 -3.72 5.65
N PRO A 48 19.54 -4.74 4.84
CA PRO A 48 18.71 -4.52 3.67
C PRO A 48 17.34 -3.95 4.08
N SER A 49 16.87 -2.99 3.30
CA SER A 49 15.50 -2.48 3.44
C SER A 49 14.51 -3.39 2.71
N TYR A 50 13.32 -3.47 3.28
CA TYR A 50 12.18 -4.20 2.74
C TYR A 50 11.00 -3.25 2.63
N ILE A 51 10.30 -3.32 1.50
CA ILE A 51 8.98 -2.72 1.34
C ILE A 51 7.98 -3.66 2.02
N TYR A 52 7.21 -3.13 2.96
CA TYR A 52 6.08 -3.78 3.58
C TYR A 52 4.79 -3.21 3.02
N MET A 53 3.86 -4.09 2.69
CA MET A 53 2.54 -3.71 2.20
C MET A 53 1.45 -4.52 2.89
N GLN A 54 0.42 -3.83 3.37
CA GLN A 54 -0.83 -4.45 3.81
C GLN A 54 -1.97 -3.91 2.97
N MET A 55 -2.64 -4.80 2.25
CA MET A 55 -3.92 -4.45 1.61
C MET A 55 -5.00 -4.36 2.68
N ILE A 56 -5.79 -3.30 2.63
CA ILE A 56 -6.89 -3.04 3.54
C ILE A 56 -8.17 -2.83 2.74
N GLN A 57 -9.26 -3.32 3.31
CA GLN A 57 -10.60 -3.07 2.79
C GLN A 57 -11.34 -2.15 3.78
N PRO A 58 -11.81 -0.98 3.33
CA PRO A 58 -12.59 -0.06 4.14
C PRO A 58 -13.96 -0.64 4.50
N PRO A 59 -14.73 0.01 5.39
CA PRO A 59 -16.08 -0.43 5.73
C PRO A 59 -16.98 -0.64 4.50
N TYR A 60 -17.58 -1.81 4.42
CA TYR A 60 -18.33 -2.28 3.25
C TYR A 60 -19.55 -3.11 3.66
N TYR A 61 -20.41 -3.41 2.70
CA TYR A 61 -21.49 -4.38 2.82
C TYR A 61 -21.53 -5.27 1.57
N LEU A 62 -22.24 -6.39 1.65
CA LEU A 62 -22.40 -7.29 0.51
C LEU A 62 -23.73 -7.03 -0.18
N LYS A 63 -23.70 -6.91 -1.51
CA LYS A 63 -24.89 -6.94 -2.36
C LYS A 63 -24.67 -7.90 -3.51
N GLY A 64 -25.42 -8.99 -3.56
CA GLY A 64 -25.30 -10.01 -4.62
C GLY A 64 -23.85 -10.46 -4.85
N TYR A 65 -23.20 -10.99 -3.80
CA TYR A 65 -21.78 -11.42 -3.78
C TYR A 65 -20.73 -10.32 -4.05
N SER A 66 -21.13 -9.08 -4.32
CA SER A 66 -20.21 -7.97 -4.53
C SER A 66 -20.01 -7.14 -3.27
N ASN A 67 -18.77 -6.72 -3.03
CA ASN A 67 -18.42 -5.78 -1.97
C ASN A 67 -18.80 -4.36 -2.42
N ASN A 68 -19.55 -3.65 -1.58
CA ASN A 68 -20.00 -2.29 -1.86
C ASN A 68 -19.52 -1.36 -0.74
N ASN A 69 -18.87 -0.26 -1.11
CA ASN A 69 -18.32 0.70 -0.17
C ASN A 69 -19.44 1.61 0.37
N ILE A 70 -19.41 1.86 1.68
CA ILE A 70 -20.33 2.82 2.34
C ILE A 70 -19.89 4.26 2.07
N ILE A 71 -18.56 4.44 1.95
CA ILE A 71 -17.89 5.72 1.74
C ILE A 71 -17.20 5.66 0.38
N THR A 72 -17.38 6.68 -0.46
CA THR A 72 -16.74 6.74 -1.78
C THR A 72 -15.22 6.83 -1.67
N ASP A 73 -14.48 6.22 -2.58
CA ASP A 73 -13.01 6.09 -2.53
C ASP A 73 -12.28 7.43 -2.35
N ASN A 74 -12.68 8.50 -3.06
CA ASN A 74 -12.07 9.84 -2.88
C ASN A 74 -12.21 10.40 -1.46
N LYS A 75 -13.37 10.19 -0.82
CA LYS A 75 -13.61 10.65 0.56
C LYS A 75 -12.84 9.79 1.54
N LEU A 76 -12.81 8.50 1.27
CA LEU A 76 -12.10 7.52 2.06
C LEU A 76 -10.60 7.81 2.08
N ASN A 77 -10.01 8.07 0.90
CA ASN A 77 -8.63 8.47 0.74
C ASN A 77 -8.31 9.74 1.56
N ALA A 78 -9.17 10.76 1.47
CA ALA A 78 -9.00 11.98 2.26
C ALA A 78 -9.01 11.72 3.77
N ILE A 79 -9.91 10.85 4.26
CA ILE A 79 -9.98 10.51 5.69
C ILE A 79 -8.74 9.72 6.12
N LEU A 80 -8.33 8.72 5.33
CA LEU A 80 -7.13 7.92 5.59
C LEU A 80 -5.87 8.79 5.63
N ASN A 81 -5.68 9.67 4.64
CA ASN A 81 -4.56 10.60 4.60
C ASN A 81 -4.55 11.56 5.78
N ASN A 82 -5.70 12.13 6.16
CA ASN A 82 -5.76 13.02 7.32
C ASN A 82 -5.38 12.30 8.62
N ILE A 83 -5.83 11.05 8.81
CA ILE A 83 -5.47 10.27 10.00
C ILE A 83 -3.99 9.92 9.99
N LEU A 84 -3.45 9.54 8.83
CA LEU A 84 -2.04 9.23 8.69
C LEU A 84 -1.17 10.45 8.97
N GLN A 85 -1.53 11.62 8.42
CA GLN A 85 -0.82 12.88 8.65
C GLN A 85 -0.89 13.31 10.12
N ASP A 86 -2.06 13.21 10.76
CA ASP A 86 -2.21 13.50 12.20
C ASP A 86 -1.30 12.59 13.04
N MET A 87 -1.26 11.29 12.72
CA MET A 87 -0.35 10.35 13.39
C MET A 87 1.12 10.73 13.17
N GLN A 88 1.52 11.01 11.94
CA GLN A 88 2.88 11.41 11.58
C GLN A 88 3.31 12.71 12.27
N GLN A 89 2.40 13.67 12.43
CA GLN A 89 2.66 14.92 13.16
C GLN A 89 2.77 14.69 14.67
N SER A 90 1.90 13.85 15.24
CA SER A 90 1.90 13.54 16.68
C SER A 90 3.12 12.72 17.12
N GLN A 91 3.74 11.98 16.19
CA GLN A 91 4.88 11.09 16.43
C GLN A 91 5.99 11.36 15.40
N SER A 92 6.44 12.62 15.32
CA SER A 92 7.43 13.07 14.33
C SER A 92 8.77 12.32 14.38
N ASP A 93 9.10 11.72 15.52
CA ASP A 93 10.34 10.97 15.72
C ASP A 93 10.28 9.52 15.22
N ASP A 94 9.08 9.00 14.90
CA ASP A 94 8.91 7.64 14.37
C ASP A 94 9.25 7.59 12.86
N LYS A 95 10.47 7.14 12.58
CA LYS A 95 11.04 7.02 11.23
C LYS A 95 10.35 6.02 10.32
N ILE A 96 9.57 5.07 10.88
CA ILE A 96 8.83 4.09 10.09
C ILE A 96 7.47 4.69 9.73
N LEU A 97 6.78 5.28 10.70
CA LEU A 97 5.50 5.97 10.51
C LEU A 97 5.60 7.12 9.50
N SER A 98 6.69 7.89 9.55
CA SER A 98 6.94 9.00 8.62
C SER A 98 7.12 8.57 7.15
N LYS A 99 7.30 7.28 6.90
CA LYS A 99 7.45 6.67 5.56
C LYS A 99 6.25 5.82 5.16
N ILE A 100 5.21 5.80 5.99
CA ILE A 100 3.98 5.11 5.61
C ILE A 100 3.27 5.97 4.57
N ASP A 101 2.90 5.34 3.46
CA ASP A 101 2.09 5.91 2.39
C ASP A 101 0.81 5.08 2.20
N ILE A 102 -0.22 5.73 1.66
CA ILE A 102 -1.47 5.08 1.28
C ILE A 102 -1.46 4.84 -0.23
N ILE A 103 -1.81 3.62 -0.63
CA ILE A 103 -2.04 3.24 -2.02
C ILE A 103 -3.55 3.21 -2.24
N GLU A 104 -4.02 3.85 -3.30
CA GLU A 104 -5.43 3.88 -3.68
C GLU A 104 -5.77 2.76 -4.67
N PRO A 105 -7.04 2.31 -4.74
CA PRO A 105 -7.50 1.47 -5.82
C PRO A 105 -7.26 2.14 -7.17
N GLY A 106 -6.60 1.44 -8.08
CA GLY A 106 -6.22 1.96 -9.40
C GLY A 106 -4.79 2.50 -9.50
N ASP A 107 -4.11 2.71 -8.36
CA ASP A 107 -2.71 3.12 -8.32
C ASP A 107 -1.78 1.99 -8.76
N ASP A 108 -0.67 2.37 -9.40
CA ASP A 108 0.36 1.43 -9.82
C ASP A 108 1.14 0.91 -8.61
N LEU A 109 1.09 -0.41 -8.40
CA LEU A 109 1.93 -1.09 -7.43
C LEU A 109 3.34 -1.23 -8.03
N ASN A 110 4.19 -0.22 -7.85
CA ASN A 110 5.61 -0.25 -8.22
C ASN A 110 6.44 -1.17 -7.30
N ILE A 111 5.96 -2.40 -7.10
CA ILE A 111 6.47 -3.34 -6.12
C ILE A 111 7.55 -4.26 -6.73
N ASN A 112 7.61 -4.34 -8.06
CA ASN A 112 8.75 -4.88 -8.81
C ASN A 112 8.69 -4.35 -10.24
N SER A 113 9.82 -3.87 -10.77
CA SER A 113 9.99 -3.13 -12.03
C SER A 113 9.58 -3.86 -13.35
N LYS A 114 8.82 -4.96 -13.28
CA LYS A 114 8.48 -5.81 -14.42
C LYS A 114 6.99 -5.98 -14.71
N LYS A 115 6.07 -5.57 -13.82
CA LYS A 115 4.63 -5.51 -14.11
C LYS A 115 3.97 -4.35 -13.35
N GLN A 116 3.30 -3.47 -14.09
CA GLN A 116 2.35 -2.50 -13.53
C GLN A 116 1.08 -3.27 -13.18
N GLU A 117 0.98 -3.75 -11.94
CA GLU A 117 -0.28 -4.26 -11.41
C GLU A 117 -0.98 -3.10 -10.69
N LYS A 118 -2.23 -2.81 -11.07
CA LYS A 118 -3.04 -1.81 -10.40
C LYS A 118 -3.61 -2.39 -9.12
N SER A 119 -3.60 -1.61 -8.05
CA SER A 119 -4.22 -2.04 -6.80
C SER A 119 -5.73 -2.17 -6.95
N ILE A 120 -6.30 -3.26 -6.43
CA ILE A 120 -7.76 -3.46 -6.35
C ILE A 120 -8.30 -2.93 -5.02
N TYR A 121 -7.45 -2.85 -4.01
CA TYR A 121 -7.78 -2.44 -2.64
C TYR A 121 -6.96 -1.22 -2.23
N PHE A 122 -7.32 -0.60 -1.11
CA PHE A 122 -6.41 0.34 -0.47
C PHE A 122 -5.21 -0.41 0.09
N GLY A 123 -4.04 0.23 0.14
CA GLY A 123 -2.82 -0.35 0.70
C GLY A 123 -2.16 0.60 1.70
N LEU A 124 -1.57 0.06 2.75
CA LEU A 124 -0.58 0.76 3.57
C LEU A 124 0.81 0.25 3.17
N LEU A 125 1.70 1.16 2.81
CA LEU A 125 3.04 0.87 2.31
C LEU A 125 4.09 1.53 3.19
N THR A 126 5.20 0.86 3.50
CA THR A 126 6.37 1.51 4.11
C THR A 126 7.67 0.77 3.81
N SER A 127 8.81 1.42 3.97
CA SER A 127 10.15 0.81 3.84
C SER A 127 10.84 0.75 5.19
N ALA A 128 11.12 -0.46 5.67
CA ALA A 128 11.72 -0.73 6.97
C ALA A 128 12.69 -1.93 6.92
N LYS A 129 13.46 -2.16 8.00
CA LYS A 129 14.35 -3.32 8.08
C LYS A 129 13.56 -4.56 8.45
N LEU A 130 14.10 -5.74 8.12
CA LEU A 130 13.43 -7.02 8.42
C LEU A 130 13.09 -7.18 9.92
N ASP A 131 14.02 -6.78 10.79
CA ASP A 131 13.88 -6.84 12.25
C ASP A 131 12.70 -5.99 12.77
N ASP A 132 12.26 -4.99 12.00
CA ASP A 132 11.19 -4.07 12.36
C ASP A 132 9.78 -4.59 11.96
N LYS A 133 9.67 -5.84 11.45
CA LYS A 133 8.40 -6.43 10.99
C LYS A 133 7.29 -6.33 12.03
N ALA A 134 7.58 -6.60 13.31
CA ALA A 134 6.60 -6.52 14.38
C ALA A 134 6.10 -5.08 14.60
N THR A 135 7.01 -4.10 14.52
CA THR A 135 6.70 -2.66 14.64
C THR A 135 5.84 -2.20 13.47
N VAL A 136 6.18 -2.58 12.24
CA VAL A 136 5.38 -2.27 11.04
C VAL A 136 3.97 -2.83 11.15
N ASN A 137 3.84 -4.11 11.52
CA ASN A 137 2.53 -4.74 11.72
C ASN A 137 1.69 -4.00 12.78
N LYS A 138 2.32 -3.56 13.88
CA LYS A 138 1.66 -2.79 14.93
C LYS A 138 1.19 -1.42 14.41
N LEU A 139 2.04 -0.71 13.65
CA LEU A 139 1.69 0.58 13.05
C LEU A 139 0.52 0.45 12.08
N PHE A 140 0.55 -0.53 11.17
CA PHE A 140 -0.56 -0.79 10.25
C PHE A 140 -1.86 -1.07 10.99
N ASN A 141 -1.84 -1.92 12.01
CA ASN A 141 -3.03 -2.18 12.83
C ASN A 141 -3.54 -0.93 13.54
N THR A 142 -2.61 -0.10 14.06
CA THR A 142 -2.96 1.15 14.75
C THR A 142 -3.63 2.14 13.79
N ILE A 143 -3.14 2.27 12.56
CA ILE A 143 -3.74 3.12 11.52
C ILE A 143 -5.13 2.60 11.17
N MET A 144 -5.28 1.29 10.94
CA MET A 144 -6.57 0.66 10.65
C MET A 144 -7.59 0.84 11.78
N ASP A 145 -7.14 0.72 13.03
CA ASP A 145 -7.99 0.91 14.21
C ASP A 145 -8.39 2.38 14.37
N LYS A 146 -7.46 3.33 14.20
CA LYS A 146 -7.78 4.77 14.20
C LYS A 146 -8.75 5.13 13.08
N PHE A 147 -8.56 4.56 11.89
CA PHE A 147 -9.47 4.78 10.77
C PHE A 147 -10.86 4.19 11.06
N SER A 148 -10.94 2.95 11.52
CA SER A 148 -12.22 2.31 11.90
C SER A 148 -12.96 3.08 12.98
N ASN A 149 -12.25 3.63 13.97
CA ASN A 149 -12.84 4.35 15.10
C ASN A 149 -12.95 5.87 14.88
N SER A 150 -12.61 6.37 13.69
CA SER A 150 -12.75 7.79 13.37
C SER A 150 -14.21 8.22 13.46
N TYR A 151 -14.45 9.36 14.10
CA TYR A 151 -15.79 9.94 14.23
C TYR A 151 -16.49 10.06 12.86
N ILE A 152 -15.76 10.50 11.84
CA ILE A 152 -16.29 10.71 10.49
C ILE A 152 -16.78 9.38 9.89
N VAL A 153 -16.00 8.31 10.07
CA VAL A 153 -16.32 6.97 9.55
C VAL A 153 -17.52 6.40 10.29
N GLN A 154 -17.47 6.41 11.63
CA GLN A 154 -18.55 5.91 12.48
C GLN A 154 -19.86 6.65 12.20
N LYS A 155 -19.81 7.98 12.01
CA LYS A 155 -21.00 8.77 11.69
C LYS A 155 -21.57 8.44 10.32
N GLN A 156 -20.74 8.23 9.30
CA GLN A 156 -21.20 7.82 7.97
C GLN A 156 -21.87 6.44 7.98
N ILE A 157 -21.26 5.46 8.66
CA ILE A 157 -21.83 4.12 8.83
C ILE A 157 -23.18 4.20 9.56
N GLN A 158 -23.23 5.00 10.64
CA GLN A 158 -24.45 5.16 11.41
C GLN A 158 -25.58 5.81 10.59
N LEU A 159 -25.28 6.87 9.84
CA LEU A 159 -26.27 7.52 8.94
C LEU A 159 -26.76 6.57 7.85
N TRP A 160 -25.84 5.79 7.27
CA TRP A 160 -26.19 4.77 6.28
C TRP A 160 -27.13 3.71 6.88
N LYS A 161 -26.82 3.20 8.08
CA LYS A 161 -27.64 2.24 8.81
C LYS A 161 -29.03 2.80 9.15
N GLU A 162 -29.08 4.02 9.66
CA GLU A 162 -30.34 4.71 9.99
C GLU A 162 -31.24 4.88 8.76
N ASN A 163 -30.66 5.25 7.61
CA ASN A 163 -31.40 5.36 6.36
C ASN A 163 -31.98 4.01 5.92
N LEU A 164 -31.21 2.92 5.96
CA LEU A 164 -31.72 1.59 5.61
C LEU A 164 -32.84 1.14 6.55
N GLN A 165 -32.70 1.40 7.85
CA GLN A 165 -33.74 1.08 8.84
C GLN A 165 -35.01 1.88 8.60
N ARG A 166 -34.91 3.17 8.25
CA ARG A 166 -36.07 4.00 7.88
C ARG A 166 -36.76 3.46 6.63
N THR A 167 -36.01 3.06 5.60
CA THR A 167 -36.57 2.46 4.39
C THR A 167 -37.27 1.13 4.70
N LEU A 168 -36.68 0.27 5.53
CA LEU A 168 -37.31 -0.98 5.96
C LEU A 168 -38.66 -0.74 6.66
N LEU A 169 -38.70 0.24 7.57
CA LEU A 169 -39.92 0.63 8.28
C LEU A 169 -40.97 1.21 7.33
N ALA A 170 -40.56 2.06 6.39
CA ALA A 170 -41.46 2.61 5.37
C ALA A 170 -42.03 1.51 4.45
N ASN A 171 -41.20 0.55 4.04
CA ASN A 171 -41.65 -0.61 3.27
C ASN A 171 -42.65 -1.45 4.07
N GLN A 172 -42.42 -1.67 5.37
CA GLN A 172 -43.35 -2.41 6.22
C GLN A 172 -44.71 -1.71 6.30
N GLN A 173 -44.72 -0.40 6.55
CA GLN A 173 -45.95 0.38 6.60
C GLN A 173 -46.73 0.33 5.28
N ASN A 174 -46.01 0.36 4.15
CA ASN A 174 -46.64 0.25 2.83
C ASN A 174 -47.20 -1.16 2.57
N ILE A 175 -46.49 -2.22 2.97
CA ILE A 175 -46.98 -3.60 2.91
C ILE A 175 -48.28 -3.73 3.72
N ASP A 176 -48.27 -3.25 4.97
CA ASP A 176 -49.44 -3.32 5.86
C ASP A 176 -50.64 -2.57 5.24
N ARG A 177 -50.40 -1.37 4.69
CA ARG A 177 -51.42 -0.57 4.00
C ARG A 177 -51.99 -1.28 2.77
N TYR A 178 -51.14 -1.84 1.91
CA TYR A 178 -51.61 -2.54 0.71
C TYR A 178 -52.35 -3.82 1.06
N ASN A 179 -51.91 -4.57 2.08
CA ASN A 179 -52.63 -5.74 2.57
C ASN A 179 -54.03 -5.39 3.12
N GLN A 180 -54.18 -4.25 3.80
CA GLN A 180 -55.49 -3.75 4.22
C GLN A 180 -56.39 -3.42 3.03
N ILE A 181 -55.86 -2.75 2.00
CA ILE A 181 -56.63 -2.41 0.79
C ILE A 181 -57.04 -3.69 0.04
N ILE A 182 -56.10 -4.64 -0.16
CA ILE A 182 -56.37 -5.95 -0.78
C ILE A 182 -57.49 -6.66 -0.03
N LYS A 183 -57.43 -6.71 1.30
CA LYS A 183 -58.47 -7.36 2.12
C LYS A 183 -59.84 -6.69 1.94
N SER A 184 -59.89 -5.36 1.99
CA SER A 184 -61.13 -4.60 1.74
C SER A 184 -61.70 -4.87 0.35
N ASP A 185 -60.84 -4.94 -0.67
CA ASP A 185 -61.25 -5.19 -2.05
C ASP A 185 -61.73 -6.63 -2.25
N GLN A 186 -61.08 -7.61 -1.62
CA GLN A 186 -61.50 -9.00 -1.61
C GLN A 186 -62.86 -9.18 -0.93
N ASP A 187 -63.10 -8.50 0.19
CA ASP A 187 -64.38 -8.56 0.89
C ASP A 187 -65.50 -7.88 0.09
N TYR A 188 -65.21 -6.77 -0.60
CA TYR A 188 -66.16 -6.15 -1.53
C TYR A 188 -66.45 -7.05 -2.74
N LEU A 189 -65.43 -7.68 -3.33
CA LEU A 189 -65.62 -8.64 -4.42
C LEU A 189 -66.54 -9.80 -4.03
N LYS A 190 -66.39 -10.36 -2.82
CA LYS A 190 -67.28 -11.42 -2.29
C LYS A 190 -68.73 -10.96 -2.16
N GLN A 191 -68.95 -9.72 -1.71
CA GLN A 191 -70.29 -9.12 -1.64
C GLN A 191 -70.86 -8.89 -3.04
N LEU A 192 -70.05 -8.33 -3.95
CA LEU A 192 -70.46 -8.06 -5.32
C LEU A 192 -70.82 -9.36 -6.02
N SER A 193 -69.99 -10.41 -5.93
CA SER A 193 -70.21 -11.73 -6.54
C SER A 193 -71.44 -12.46 -6.02
N SER A 194 -71.90 -12.14 -4.80
CA SER A 194 -73.11 -12.68 -4.19
C SER A 194 -74.37 -11.90 -4.56
N SER A 195 -74.24 -10.76 -5.26
CA SER A 195 -75.36 -9.92 -5.67
C SER A 195 -76.02 -10.41 -6.96
N LYS A 196 -77.34 -10.22 -7.09
CA LYS A 196 -78.10 -10.62 -8.30
C LYS A 196 -77.68 -9.88 -9.57
N ASN A 197 -76.96 -8.76 -9.46
CA ASN A 197 -76.59 -7.89 -10.58
C ASN A 197 -75.24 -8.23 -11.23
N VAL A 198 -74.55 -9.28 -10.76
CA VAL A 198 -73.25 -9.73 -11.29
C VAL A 198 -73.29 -10.10 -12.77
N GLY A 199 -74.42 -10.65 -13.23
CA GLY A 199 -74.60 -11.04 -14.63
C GLY A 199 -74.70 -9.86 -15.61
N SER A 200 -74.84 -8.64 -15.12
CA SER A 200 -74.86 -7.43 -15.95
C SER A 200 -73.47 -7.05 -16.43
N LEU A 201 -73.37 -6.37 -17.58
CA LEU A 201 -72.11 -5.85 -18.11
C LEU A 201 -71.42 -4.93 -17.07
N GLN A 202 -72.18 -4.05 -16.41
CA GLN A 202 -71.63 -3.17 -15.36
C GLN A 202 -71.07 -3.97 -14.17
N GLY A 203 -71.77 -5.04 -13.76
CA GLY A 203 -71.32 -5.94 -12.70
C GLY A 203 -70.00 -6.65 -13.04
N GLN A 204 -69.87 -7.14 -14.28
CA GLN A 204 -68.64 -7.78 -14.77
C GLN A 204 -67.47 -6.79 -14.90
N THR A 205 -67.72 -5.57 -15.38
CA THR A 205 -66.69 -4.52 -15.46
C THR A 205 -66.17 -4.12 -14.07
N LEU A 206 -67.07 -3.99 -13.09
CA LEU A 206 -66.67 -3.71 -11.71
C LEU A 206 -65.86 -4.88 -11.13
N LEU A 207 -66.30 -6.14 -11.30
CA LEU A 207 -65.52 -7.31 -10.88
C LEU A 207 -64.10 -7.30 -11.45
N ALA A 208 -63.96 -7.10 -12.76
CA ALA A 208 -62.66 -7.05 -13.43
C ALA A 208 -61.76 -5.94 -12.85
N SER A 209 -62.31 -4.73 -12.68
CA SER A 209 -61.55 -3.60 -12.14
C SER A 209 -61.00 -3.84 -10.72
N TYR A 210 -61.80 -4.45 -9.84
CA TYR A 210 -61.34 -4.79 -8.49
C TYR A 210 -60.32 -5.94 -8.49
N MET A 211 -60.48 -6.93 -9.38
CA MET A 211 -59.50 -8.01 -9.54
C MET A 211 -58.14 -7.48 -10.02
N GLU A 212 -58.12 -6.62 -11.05
CA GLU A 212 -56.89 -5.97 -11.53
C GLU A 212 -56.24 -5.12 -10.44
N ARG A 213 -57.04 -4.42 -9.63
CA ARG A 213 -56.53 -3.61 -8.53
C ARG A 213 -55.89 -4.45 -7.43
N ILE A 214 -56.51 -5.58 -7.06
CA ILE A 214 -55.93 -6.53 -6.11
C ILE A 214 -54.61 -7.08 -6.62
N ASP A 215 -54.56 -7.54 -7.87
CA ASP A 215 -53.33 -8.05 -8.48
C ASP A 215 -52.22 -6.99 -8.48
N SER A 216 -52.56 -5.76 -8.86
CA SER A 216 -51.62 -4.62 -8.81
C SER A 216 -51.05 -4.39 -7.41
N TYR A 217 -51.89 -4.42 -6.37
CA TYR A 217 -51.42 -4.25 -4.99
C TYR A 217 -50.64 -5.46 -4.48
N GLN A 218 -51.00 -6.69 -4.86
CA GLN A 218 -50.25 -7.90 -4.52
C GLN A 218 -48.84 -7.84 -5.12
N ASN A 219 -48.72 -7.44 -6.39
CA ASN A 219 -47.42 -7.24 -7.03
C ASN A 219 -46.56 -6.17 -6.33
N LYS A 220 -47.18 -5.08 -5.84
CA LYS A 220 -46.49 -4.08 -5.02
C LYS A 220 -46.03 -4.65 -3.68
N VAL A 221 -46.85 -5.48 -3.01
CA VAL A 221 -46.46 -6.15 -1.76
C VAL A 221 -45.25 -7.05 -2.00
N PHE A 222 -45.30 -7.92 -3.01
CA PHE A 222 -44.16 -8.81 -3.32
C PHE A 222 -42.88 -8.03 -3.61
N SER A 223 -42.96 -6.95 -4.40
CA SER A 223 -41.79 -6.10 -4.68
C SER A 223 -41.22 -5.45 -3.42
N LEU A 224 -42.07 -5.02 -2.48
CA LEU A 224 -41.63 -4.44 -1.22
C LEU A 224 -41.03 -5.49 -0.28
N GLU A 225 -41.58 -6.71 -0.25
CA GLU A 225 -41.05 -7.84 0.53
C GLU A 225 -39.66 -8.25 0.02
N ASP A 226 -39.49 -8.36 -1.31
CA ASP A 226 -38.18 -8.60 -1.93
C ASP A 226 -37.18 -7.49 -1.60
N SER A 227 -37.61 -6.22 -1.69
CA SER A 227 -36.79 -5.08 -1.29
C SER A 227 -36.41 -5.15 0.19
N GLN A 228 -37.34 -5.51 1.08
CA GLN A 228 -37.02 -5.70 2.51
C GLN A 228 -35.99 -6.81 2.71
N ARG A 229 -36.09 -7.92 1.98
CA ARG A 229 -35.13 -9.02 2.07
C ARG A 229 -33.73 -8.55 1.67
N ASP A 230 -33.61 -7.84 0.55
CA ASP A 230 -32.32 -7.29 0.08
C ASP A 230 -31.72 -6.29 1.08
N LEU A 231 -32.53 -5.40 1.62
CA LEU A 231 -32.11 -4.41 2.63
C LEU A 231 -31.68 -5.07 3.95
N LYS A 232 -32.36 -6.14 4.40
CA LYS A 232 -31.97 -6.91 5.58
C LYS A 232 -30.64 -7.62 5.38
N LEU A 233 -30.45 -8.30 4.25
CA LEU A 233 -29.17 -8.94 3.90
C LEU A 233 -28.03 -7.92 3.79
N THR A 234 -28.32 -6.74 3.24
CA THR A 234 -27.38 -5.62 3.17
C THR A 234 -26.95 -5.16 4.58
N LEU A 235 -27.90 -5.04 5.51
CA LEU A 235 -27.61 -4.66 6.90
C LEU A 235 -26.84 -5.75 7.65
N GLU A 236 -27.18 -7.01 7.47
CA GLU A 236 -26.52 -8.15 8.13
C GLU A 236 -25.09 -8.36 7.64
N SER A 237 -24.83 -8.09 6.36
CA SER A 237 -23.50 -8.20 5.76
C SER A 237 -22.58 -7.01 6.01
N LEU A 238 -23.07 -5.99 6.73
CA LEU A 238 -22.27 -4.82 7.09
C LEU A 238 -20.99 -5.22 7.82
N GLN A 239 -19.86 -4.84 7.24
CA GLN A 239 -18.55 -4.82 7.88
C GLN A 239 -18.20 -3.38 8.24
N PRO A 240 -18.43 -2.96 9.51
CA PRO A 240 -18.28 -1.55 9.90
C PRO A 240 -16.83 -1.15 10.16
N LYS A 241 -15.91 -2.11 10.17
CA LYS A 241 -14.48 -1.90 10.45
C LYS A 241 -13.66 -2.14 9.21
N VAL A 242 -12.47 -1.57 9.23
CA VAL A 242 -11.45 -1.81 8.22
C VAL A 242 -10.90 -3.21 8.46
N VAL A 243 -10.86 -4.00 7.40
CA VAL A 243 -10.35 -5.38 7.47
C VAL A 243 -9.08 -5.52 6.65
N ARG A 244 -8.20 -6.43 7.08
CA ARG A 244 -7.00 -6.78 6.32
C ARG A 244 -7.38 -7.74 5.20
N VAL A 245 -6.82 -7.51 4.02
CA VAL A 245 -6.92 -8.43 2.89
C VAL A 245 -5.59 -9.18 2.81
N GLY A 246 -5.62 -10.46 3.18
CA GLY A 246 -4.41 -11.29 3.23
C GLY A 246 -3.40 -10.86 4.30
N GLU A 247 -2.20 -11.41 4.19
CA GLU A 247 -1.07 -11.11 5.09
C GLU A 247 -0.25 -9.90 4.61
N VAL A 248 0.57 -9.35 5.51
CA VAL A 248 1.54 -8.31 5.15
C VAL A 248 2.60 -8.90 4.22
N ILE A 249 2.64 -8.39 2.99
CA ILE A 249 3.66 -8.75 2.00
C ILE A 249 4.91 -7.94 2.31
N TYR A 250 6.07 -8.60 2.29
CA TYR A 250 7.36 -7.92 2.44
C TYR A 250 8.32 -8.34 1.34
N LEU A 251 8.90 -7.37 0.66
CA LEU A 251 9.76 -7.58 -0.50
C LEU A 251 11.05 -6.81 -0.34
N LYS A 252 12.17 -7.43 -0.71
CA LYS A 252 13.48 -6.80 -0.60
C LYS A 252 13.56 -5.65 -1.60
N ASP A 253 13.80 -4.44 -1.10
CA ASP A 253 13.88 -3.20 -1.89
C ASP A 253 15.33 -2.69 -2.06
N SER A 254 16.27 -3.35 -1.37
CA SER A 254 17.69 -3.02 -1.51
C SER A 254 18.23 -3.46 -2.87
N LYS A 255 18.65 -2.46 -3.67
CA LYS A 255 19.35 -2.65 -4.96
C LYS A 255 20.64 -3.49 -4.86
N LEU A 256 21.28 -3.48 -3.69
CA LEU A 256 22.51 -4.21 -3.42
C LEU A 256 22.27 -5.32 -2.40
N SER A 257 22.70 -6.52 -2.73
CA SER A 257 22.86 -7.62 -1.78
C SER A 257 24.14 -7.44 -0.95
N ILE A 258 24.16 -8.07 0.23
CA ILE A 258 25.36 -8.12 1.08
C ILE A 258 26.55 -8.70 0.28
N LEU A 259 26.30 -9.70 -0.56
CA LEU A 259 27.32 -10.34 -1.38
C LEU A 259 27.91 -9.38 -2.43
N GLU A 260 27.06 -8.63 -3.14
CA GLU A 260 27.53 -7.59 -4.08
C GLU A 260 28.32 -6.49 -3.35
N LEU A 261 27.89 -6.09 -2.16
CA LEU A 261 28.61 -5.10 -1.34
C LEU A 261 30.01 -5.60 -0.94
N ILE A 262 30.13 -6.88 -0.54
CA ILE A 262 31.42 -7.50 -0.22
C ILE A 262 32.31 -7.52 -1.46
N ILE A 263 31.80 -7.92 -2.63
CA ILE A 263 32.58 -7.96 -3.88
C ILE A 263 33.10 -6.57 -4.24
N ILE A 264 32.21 -5.56 -4.21
CA ILE A 264 32.58 -4.17 -4.51
C ILE A 264 33.63 -3.66 -3.51
N GLY A 265 33.45 -3.94 -2.21
CA GLY A 265 34.39 -3.54 -1.16
C GLY A 265 35.76 -4.20 -1.30
N VAL A 266 35.82 -5.48 -1.67
CA VAL A 266 37.08 -6.21 -1.95
C VAL A 266 37.81 -5.58 -3.14
N ILE A 267 37.09 -5.31 -4.24
CA ILE A 267 37.68 -4.68 -5.43
C ILE A 267 38.22 -3.28 -5.10
N LEU A 268 37.43 -2.46 -4.40
CA LEU A 268 37.84 -1.13 -3.94
C LEU A 268 39.07 -1.19 -3.03
N SER A 269 39.16 -2.18 -2.14
CA SER A 269 40.30 -2.37 -1.24
C SER A 269 41.59 -2.64 -2.01
N VAL A 270 41.52 -3.46 -3.07
CA VAL A 270 42.68 -3.74 -3.94
C VAL A 270 43.10 -2.48 -4.70
N ILE A 271 42.15 -1.76 -5.32
CA ILE A 271 42.42 -0.53 -6.05
C ILE A 271 43.06 0.53 -5.13
N PHE A 272 42.51 0.70 -3.92
CA PHE A 272 43.01 1.65 -2.94
C PHE A 272 44.41 1.29 -2.44
N ALA A 273 44.68 0.00 -2.18
CA ALA A 273 46.01 -0.47 -1.79
C ALA A 273 47.06 -0.22 -2.89
N LEU A 274 46.70 -0.43 -4.15
CA LEU A 274 47.56 -0.10 -5.29
C LEU A 274 47.85 1.41 -5.36
N ALA A 275 46.82 2.25 -5.20
CA ALA A 275 46.97 3.71 -5.24
C ALA A 275 47.88 4.24 -4.11
N VAL A 276 47.73 3.74 -2.89
CA VAL A 276 48.58 4.15 -1.75
C VAL A 276 50.04 3.76 -1.99
N VAL A 277 50.29 2.56 -2.50
CA VAL A 277 51.66 2.11 -2.83
C VAL A 277 52.25 2.98 -3.94
N PHE A 278 51.48 3.29 -4.97
CA PHE A 278 51.91 4.13 -6.08
C PHE A 278 52.29 5.54 -5.61
N LEU A 279 51.44 6.18 -4.80
CA LEU A 279 51.74 7.48 -4.19
C LEU A 279 53.00 7.42 -3.34
N LYS A 280 53.16 6.39 -2.50
CA LYS A 280 54.35 6.22 -1.67
C LYS A 280 55.62 6.12 -2.51
N VAL A 281 55.60 5.38 -3.62
CA VAL A 281 56.74 5.23 -4.53
C VAL A 281 57.11 6.56 -5.18
N ILE A 282 56.11 7.32 -5.67
CA ILE A 282 56.34 8.63 -6.29
C ILE A 282 56.94 9.62 -5.28
N PHE A 283 56.31 9.77 -4.10
CA PHE A 283 56.80 10.71 -3.09
C PHE A 283 58.19 10.33 -2.58
N SER A 284 58.47 9.04 -2.37
CA SER A 284 59.79 8.57 -1.94
C SER A 284 60.88 8.92 -2.96
N LYS A 285 60.59 8.75 -4.27
CA LYS A 285 61.52 9.14 -5.34
C LYS A 285 61.73 10.65 -5.39
N ALA A 286 60.66 11.44 -5.38
CA ALA A 286 60.73 12.89 -5.39
C ALA A 286 61.54 13.44 -4.20
N ILE A 287 61.36 12.87 -3.01
CA ILE A 287 62.12 13.25 -1.80
C ILE A 287 63.61 12.88 -1.94
N THR A 288 63.92 11.71 -2.50
CA THR A 288 65.31 11.25 -2.66
C THR A 288 66.06 12.12 -3.67
N GLU A 289 65.41 12.48 -4.77
CA GLU A 289 65.95 13.36 -5.81
C GLU A 289 66.12 14.80 -5.32
N TYR A 290 65.15 15.33 -4.58
CA TYR A 290 65.29 16.63 -3.91
C TYR A 290 66.47 16.65 -2.92
N ARG A 291 66.66 15.58 -2.15
CA ARG A 291 67.79 15.46 -1.22
C ARG A 291 69.14 15.34 -1.93
N SER A 292 69.23 14.62 -3.04
CA SER A 292 70.47 14.46 -3.79
C SER A 292 70.87 15.75 -4.52
N LEU A 293 69.91 16.52 -5.02
CA LEU A 293 70.14 17.87 -5.57
C LEU A 293 70.64 18.84 -4.50
N LYS A 294 70.10 18.78 -3.27
CA LYS A 294 70.56 19.59 -2.14
C LYS A 294 71.95 19.21 -1.62
N GLN A 295 72.42 17.98 -1.83
CA GLN A 295 73.78 17.54 -1.47
C GLN A 295 74.83 17.88 -2.52
N LYS A 296 74.41 18.17 -3.76
CA LYS A 296 75.29 18.58 -4.87
C LYS A 296 75.39 20.10 -5.04
N ALA A 297 74.55 20.87 -4.32
CA ALA A 297 74.62 22.32 -4.20
C ALA A 297 75.40 22.70 -2.93
#